data_AF-A0AA91M229-F1
#
_entry.id   AF-A0AA91M229-F1
#
_cell.length_a   1.000
_cell.length_b   1.000
_cell.length_c   1.000
_cell.angle_alpha   90.00
_cell.angle_beta   90.00
_cell.angle_gamma   90.00
#
_symmetry.space_group_name_H-M   'P 1'
#
loop_
_entity.id
_entity.type
_entity.pdbx_description
1 polymer ?
#
loop_
_entity_poly.entity_id
_entity_poly.type
_entity_poly.pdbx_seq_one_letter_code
_entity_poly.pdbx_strand_id
1 'polypeptide(L)'
;QPISGVLAAVLRNSDSQGLDRPPVLGADDVARLPVSGLLDVSRFPERPVRVVDVVSAPVTCAQWVRAVGASTSSLVLLSGSVLPLREGVATLDLVGAGVGGTAARVALPAGSGYFVQSVNGDPAADPVAGPLFWVSDTGVRYGIDTEGGTTGGEGDTVSALGLSEPAVPIPWSVLSQFAVGPSLSRVDALLAHDGLAPDARPGRRVSAVGSSGGETR
;
A
#
# COMPACT_ATOMS: atom_id res chain seq x y z
N GLN A 1 -0.94 -26.65 26.90
CA GLN A 1 -1.27 -25.66 25.86
C GLN A 1 -1.63 -26.38 24.56
N PRO A 2 -2.69 -25.95 23.86
CA PRO A 2 -3.01 -26.44 22.53
C PRO A 2 -1.95 -25.96 21.51
N ILE A 3 -1.59 -26.82 20.56
CA ILE A 3 -0.64 -26.52 19.48
C ILE A 3 -1.18 -27.01 18.14
N SER A 4 -0.77 -26.36 17.04
CA SER A 4 -1.14 -26.80 15.70
C SER A 4 -0.43 -28.10 15.29
N GLY A 5 -0.98 -28.82 14.31
CA GLY A 5 -0.33 -30.01 13.75
C GLY A 5 1.04 -29.69 13.12
N VAL A 6 1.21 -28.47 12.59
CA VAL A 6 2.49 -28.00 12.05
C VAL A 6 3.52 -27.85 13.17
N LEU A 7 3.15 -27.16 14.27
CA LEU A 7 4.05 -26.99 15.41
C LEU A 7 4.38 -28.34 16.07
N ALA A 8 3.41 -29.25 16.19
CA ALA A 8 3.66 -30.60 16.70
C ALA A 8 4.68 -31.37 15.84
N ALA A 9 4.59 -31.26 14.51
CA ALA A 9 5.56 -31.86 13.60
C ALA A 9 6.94 -31.21 13.71
N VAL A 10 7.01 -29.88 13.84
CA VAL A 10 8.28 -29.16 14.06
C VAL A 10 8.95 -29.62 15.35
N LEU A 11 8.24 -29.61 16.48
CA LEU A 11 8.79 -30.04 17.78
C LEU A 11 9.36 -31.46 17.72
N ARG A 12 8.61 -32.39 17.11
CA ARG A 12 9.03 -33.78 16.96
C ARG A 12 10.25 -33.94 16.05
N ASN A 13 10.33 -33.16 14.96
CA ASN A 13 11.47 -33.18 14.06
C ASN A 13 12.71 -32.50 14.66
N SER A 14 12.52 -31.55 15.59
CA SER A 14 13.61 -30.94 16.34
C SER A 14 14.19 -31.90 17.37
N ASP A 15 13.35 -32.54 18.17
CA ASP A 15 13.75 -33.61 19.09
C ASP A 15 12.55 -34.53 19.40
N SER A 16 12.69 -35.82 19.10
CA SER A 16 11.66 -36.81 19.36
C SER A 16 11.58 -37.24 20.83
N GLN A 17 12.57 -36.87 21.66
CA GLN A 17 12.73 -37.35 23.04
C GLN A 17 12.73 -38.89 23.16
N GLY A 18 13.18 -39.58 22.10
CA GLY A 18 13.17 -41.05 22.03
C GLY A 18 11.78 -41.67 21.79
N LEU A 19 10.78 -40.89 21.38
CA LEU A 19 9.42 -41.35 21.14
C LEU A 19 9.10 -41.51 19.65
N ASP A 20 8.80 -42.74 19.24
CA ASP A 20 8.38 -43.06 17.86
C ASP A 20 7.01 -42.48 17.49
N ARG A 21 6.17 -42.11 18.46
CA ARG A 21 4.89 -41.42 18.24
C ARG A 21 4.47 -40.66 19.49
N PRO A 22 3.70 -39.56 19.36
CA PRO A 22 3.10 -38.91 20.52
C PRO A 22 2.22 -39.89 21.31
N PRO A 23 2.35 -39.95 22.64
CA PRO A 23 1.48 -40.77 23.47
C PRO A 23 0.05 -40.22 23.44
N VAL A 24 -0.93 -41.13 23.51
CA VAL A 24 -2.36 -40.79 23.57
C VAL A 24 -2.79 -40.80 25.02
N LEU A 25 -3.37 -39.70 25.50
CA LEU A 25 -3.88 -39.55 26.86
C LEU A 25 -5.40 -39.37 26.83
N GLY A 26 -6.08 -39.85 27.87
CA GLY A 26 -7.52 -39.62 28.06
C GLY A 26 -7.80 -38.16 28.44
N ALA A 27 -9.02 -37.68 28.15
CA ALA A 27 -9.41 -36.30 28.46
C ALA A 27 -9.30 -35.98 29.96
N ASP A 28 -9.69 -36.92 30.83
CA ASP A 28 -9.59 -36.75 32.28
C ASP A 28 -8.14 -36.69 32.78
N ASP A 29 -7.22 -37.41 32.15
CA ASP A 29 -5.79 -37.34 32.46
C ASP A 29 -5.21 -35.98 32.09
N VAL A 30 -5.57 -35.47 30.90
CA VAL A 30 -5.15 -34.14 30.44
C VAL A 30 -5.70 -33.05 31.35
N ALA A 31 -6.95 -33.16 31.80
CA ALA A 31 -7.61 -32.17 32.66
C ALA A 31 -6.97 -32.06 34.06
N ARG A 32 -6.31 -33.11 34.55
CA ARG A 32 -5.61 -33.11 35.84
C ARG A 32 -4.22 -32.48 35.79
N LEU A 33 -3.64 -32.30 34.60
CA LEU A 33 -2.29 -31.77 34.41
C LEU A 33 -2.30 -30.23 34.33
N PRO A 34 -1.26 -29.55 34.86
CA PRO A 34 -1.13 -28.11 34.70
C PRO A 34 -0.88 -27.75 33.23
N VAL A 35 -1.57 -26.71 32.75
CA VAL A 35 -1.46 -26.23 31.37
C VAL A 35 -0.26 -25.28 31.26
N SER A 36 0.83 -25.73 30.61
CA SER A 36 1.94 -24.84 30.20
C SER A 36 1.48 -23.83 29.14
N GLY A 37 2.09 -22.65 29.09
CA GLY A 37 1.93 -21.61 28.06
C GLY A 37 3.26 -21.07 27.53
N LEU A 38 4.34 -21.85 27.67
CA LEU A 38 5.71 -21.41 27.36
C LEU A 38 6.01 -21.35 25.85
N LEU A 39 5.23 -22.04 25.02
CA LEU A 39 5.46 -22.05 23.57
C LEU A 39 4.79 -20.83 22.93
N ASP A 40 5.54 -20.12 22.09
CA ASP A 40 4.97 -19.08 21.23
C ASP A 40 4.32 -19.72 19.99
N VAL A 41 3.06 -20.10 20.14
CA VAL A 41 2.28 -20.76 19.07
C VAL A 41 1.96 -19.83 17.90
N SER A 42 2.02 -18.51 18.12
CA SER A 42 1.64 -17.50 17.11
C SER A 42 2.59 -17.45 15.90
N ARG A 43 3.80 -17.99 16.05
CA ARG A 43 4.82 -18.01 15.00
C ARG A 43 4.63 -19.08 13.94
N PHE A 44 3.75 -20.06 14.18
CA PHE A 44 3.56 -21.20 13.30
C PHE A 44 2.15 -21.18 12.70
N PRO A 45 1.99 -21.58 11.44
CA PRO A 45 0.68 -21.64 10.83
C PRO A 45 -0.15 -22.77 11.47
N GLU A 46 -1.47 -22.54 11.51
CA GLU A 46 -2.43 -23.53 12.03
C GLU A 46 -2.55 -24.78 11.14
N ARG A 47 -2.25 -24.63 9.85
CA ARG A 47 -2.36 -25.68 8.83
C ARG A 47 -1.13 -25.68 7.92
N PRO A 48 -0.79 -26.81 7.28
CA PRO A 48 0.26 -26.86 6.27
C PRO A 48 0.04 -25.81 5.17
N VAL A 49 1.10 -25.08 4.84
CA VAL A 49 1.08 -24.06 3.79
C VAL A 49 1.19 -24.71 2.41
N ARG A 50 0.41 -24.21 1.45
CA ARG A 50 0.54 -24.58 0.04
C ARG A 50 1.50 -23.60 -0.63
N VAL A 51 2.62 -24.10 -1.14
CA VAL A 51 3.57 -23.29 -1.93
C VAL A 51 2.93 -22.96 -3.27
N VAL A 52 2.98 -21.69 -3.65
CA VAL A 52 2.48 -21.21 -4.94
C VAL A 52 3.58 -21.36 -5.98
N ASP A 53 3.23 -21.92 -7.14
CA ASP A 53 4.14 -22.07 -8.27
C ASP A 53 4.28 -20.75 -9.04
N VAL A 54 5.52 -20.28 -9.16
CA VAL A 54 5.84 -18.97 -9.76
C VAL A 54 5.62 -18.92 -11.27
N VAL A 55 5.55 -20.07 -11.95
CA VAL A 55 5.26 -20.13 -13.38
C VAL A 55 3.76 -19.92 -13.62
N SER A 56 2.91 -20.54 -12.81
CA SER A 56 1.45 -20.41 -12.88
C SER A 56 0.94 -19.08 -12.32
N ALA A 57 1.61 -18.52 -11.31
CA ALA A 57 1.24 -17.27 -10.65
C ALA A 57 2.46 -16.33 -10.48
N PRO A 58 2.99 -15.76 -11.58
CA PRO A 58 4.17 -14.89 -11.56
C PRO A 58 3.93 -13.55 -10.86
N VAL A 59 2.68 -13.15 -10.65
CA VAL A 59 2.33 -11.86 -10.03
C VAL A 59 1.96 -12.08 -8.57
N THR A 60 2.65 -11.38 -7.67
CA THR A 60 2.30 -11.27 -6.25
C THR A 60 2.06 -9.80 -5.92
N CYS A 61 0.91 -9.46 -5.32
CA CYS A 61 0.54 -8.09 -4.99
C CYS A 61 0.18 -7.98 -3.51
N ALA A 62 0.57 -6.87 -2.89
CA ALA A 62 0.02 -6.44 -1.60
C ALA A 62 -1.10 -5.43 -1.86
N GLN A 63 -2.31 -5.73 -1.39
CA GLN A 63 -3.45 -4.84 -1.50
C GLN A 63 -3.76 -4.26 -0.12
N TRP A 64 -3.54 -2.96 0.02
CA TRP A 64 -3.93 -2.20 1.20
C TRP A 64 -5.20 -1.40 0.91
N VAL A 65 -6.17 -1.47 1.83
CA VAL A 65 -7.45 -0.76 1.71
C VAL A 65 -7.84 -0.17 3.06
N ARG A 66 -8.28 1.08 3.05
CA ARG A 66 -9.01 1.70 4.16
C ARG A 66 -10.28 2.33 3.61
N ALA A 67 -11.43 1.80 4.02
CA ALA A 67 -12.72 2.31 3.58
C ALA A 67 -13.03 3.68 4.22
N VAL A 68 -13.88 4.46 3.57
CA VAL A 68 -14.37 5.74 4.11
C VAL A 68 -15.06 5.49 5.46
N GLY A 69 -14.66 6.22 6.48
CA GLY A 69 -15.18 6.07 7.85
C GLY A 69 -14.59 4.90 8.65
N ALA A 70 -13.71 4.08 8.07
CA ALA A 70 -13.08 2.98 8.80
C ALA A 70 -11.98 3.46 9.76
N SER A 71 -12.01 2.94 10.98
CA SER A 71 -10.98 3.16 12.00
C SER A 71 -9.68 2.42 11.68
N THR A 72 -9.78 1.23 11.09
CA THR A 72 -8.64 0.38 10.73
C THR A 72 -8.52 0.20 9.21
N SER A 73 -7.36 -0.29 8.78
CA SER A 73 -7.10 -0.70 7.40
C SER A 73 -7.04 -2.22 7.28
N SER A 74 -7.05 -2.73 6.05
CA SER A 74 -6.82 -4.15 5.76
C SER A 74 -5.67 -4.29 4.76
N LEU A 75 -4.82 -5.30 4.97
CA LEU A 75 -3.76 -5.69 4.06
C LEU A 75 -3.97 -7.15 3.64
N VAL A 76 -4.05 -7.40 2.34
CA VAL A 76 -4.21 -8.74 1.77
C VAL A 76 -3.10 -9.01 0.76
N LEU A 77 -2.54 -10.22 0.78
CA LEU A 77 -1.63 -10.70 -0.25
C LEU A 77 -2.42 -11.41 -1.35
N LEU A 78 -2.23 -10.98 -2.59
CA LEU A 78 -2.82 -11.56 -3.78
C LEU A 78 -1.73 -12.26 -4.59
N SER A 79 -2.06 -13.36 -5.25
CA SER A 79 -1.16 -14.04 -6.18
C SER A 79 -1.95 -14.57 -7.37
N GLY A 80 -1.41 -14.41 -8.57
CA GLY A 80 -2.09 -14.80 -9.81
C GLY A 80 -1.22 -14.62 -11.05
N SER A 81 -1.83 -14.81 -12.22
CA SER A 81 -1.15 -14.71 -13.52
C SER A 81 -1.13 -13.32 -14.13
N VAL A 82 -1.98 -12.41 -13.66
CA VAL A 82 -2.14 -11.05 -14.19
C VAL A 82 -2.26 -10.04 -13.06
N LEU A 83 -1.91 -8.78 -13.35
CA LEU A 83 -2.08 -7.68 -12.39
C LEU A 83 -3.57 -7.40 -12.17
N PRO A 84 -4.05 -7.28 -10.92
CA PRO A 84 -5.45 -7.02 -10.60
C PRO A 84 -5.81 -5.54 -10.76
N LEU A 85 -5.62 -4.98 -11.96
CA LEU A 85 -5.97 -3.60 -12.28
C LEU A 85 -7.43 -3.50 -12.74
N ARG A 86 -8.03 -2.32 -12.54
CA ARG A 86 -9.35 -2.00 -13.09
C ARG A 86 -9.26 -1.92 -14.62
N GLU A 87 -10.34 -2.30 -15.31
CA GLU A 87 -10.42 -2.12 -16.76
C GLU A 87 -10.23 -0.65 -17.15
N GLY A 88 -9.53 -0.43 -18.28
CA GLY A 88 -9.25 0.91 -18.80
C GLY A 88 -8.11 1.67 -18.12
N VAL A 89 -7.51 1.15 -17.04
CA VAL A 89 -6.35 1.77 -16.39
C VAL A 89 -5.05 1.19 -16.98
N ALA A 90 -4.35 2.00 -17.77
CA ALA A 90 -3.05 1.64 -18.33
C ALA A 90 -1.91 1.94 -17.35
N THR A 91 -0.80 1.19 -17.48
CA THR A 91 0.43 1.48 -16.73
C THR A 91 1.28 2.54 -17.44
N LEU A 92 1.87 3.44 -16.66
CA LEU A 92 2.87 4.43 -17.10
C LEU A 92 4.22 4.13 -16.45
N ASP A 93 5.31 4.39 -17.17
CA ASP A 93 6.65 4.32 -16.61
C ASP A 93 6.91 5.54 -15.71
N LEU A 94 7.45 5.31 -14.52
CA LEU A 94 7.80 6.39 -13.60
C LEU A 94 9.18 6.94 -13.91
N VAL A 95 9.29 8.28 -13.84
CA VAL A 95 10.59 8.95 -13.88
C VAL A 95 11.38 8.55 -12.63
N GLY A 96 12.64 8.15 -12.80
CA GLY A 96 13.47 7.67 -11.69
C GLY A 96 13.17 6.23 -11.27
N ALA A 97 12.52 5.43 -12.13
CA ALA A 97 12.30 3.99 -11.92
C ALA A 97 13.53 3.28 -11.33
N GLY A 98 13.35 2.63 -10.17
CA GLY A 98 14.39 1.88 -9.47
C GLY A 98 15.36 2.74 -8.64
N VAL A 99 15.32 4.06 -8.75
CA VAL A 99 16.15 4.98 -7.95
C VAL A 99 15.42 5.32 -6.66
N GLY A 100 16.11 5.18 -5.52
CA GLY A 100 15.59 5.60 -4.21
C GLY A 100 14.32 4.88 -3.74
N GLY A 101 14.01 3.71 -4.31
CA GLY A 101 12.78 2.96 -3.99
C GLY A 101 11.57 3.32 -4.86
N THR A 102 11.72 4.20 -5.85
CA THR A 102 10.67 4.53 -6.82
C THR A 102 10.31 3.30 -7.64
N ALA A 103 9.01 3.00 -7.77
CA ALA A 103 8.53 1.90 -8.58
C ALA A 103 8.88 2.10 -10.06
N ALA A 104 8.92 1.00 -10.82
CA ALA A 104 9.17 1.08 -12.26
C ALA A 104 7.98 1.67 -13.03
N ARG A 105 6.77 1.29 -12.60
CA ARG A 105 5.52 1.64 -13.26
C ARG A 105 4.43 1.97 -12.25
N VAL A 106 3.49 2.80 -12.67
CA VAL A 106 2.30 3.21 -11.92
C VAL A 106 1.06 3.01 -12.77
N ALA A 107 -0.10 2.75 -12.16
CA ALA A 107 -1.37 2.69 -12.86
C ALA A 107 -2.40 3.55 -12.11
N LEU A 108 -2.76 4.69 -12.69
CA LEU A 108 -3.71 5.65 -12.14
C LEU A 108 -4.71 6.09 -13.22
N PRO A 109 -5.95 6.46 -12.86
CA PRO A 109 -6.87 7.10 -13.80
C PRO A 109 -6.26 8.42 -14.32
N ALA A 110 -6.32 8.62 -15.64
CA ALA A 110 -5.81 9.82 -16.28
C ALA A 110 -6.69 11.05 -15.97
N GLY A 111 -6.07 12.22 -15.85
CA GLY A 111 -6.77 13.50 -15.65
C GLY A 111 -7.24 13.78 -14.23
N SER A 112 -6.90 12.92 -13.26
CA SER A 112 -7.25 13.10 -11.84
C SER A 112 -6.05 12.88 -10.95
N GLY A 113 -5.88 13.73 -9.93
CA GLY A 113 -4.92 13.50 -8.85
C GLY A 113 -5.60 13.21 -7.53
N TYR A 114 -4.78 12.86 -6.53
CA TYR A 114 -5.24 12.49 -5.20
C TYR A 114 -4.61 13.40 -4.15
N PHE A 115 -5.45 14.01 -3.32
CA PHE A 115 -5.01 14.63 -2.08
C PHE A 115 -4.96 13.56 -1.00
N VAL A 116 -3.73 13.25 -0.54
CA VAL A 116 -3.47 12.11 0.34
C VAL A 116 -2.74 12.54 1.60
N GLN A 117 -2.96 11.77 2.66
CA GLN A 117 -2.25 11.90 3.93
C GLN A 117 -1.49 10.62 4.21
N SER A 118 -0.19 10.73 4.47
CA SER A 118 0.59 9.55 4.84
C SER A 118 0.14 9.03 6.20
N VAL A 119 -0.06 7.72 6.30
CA VAL A 119 -0.41 7.03 7.55
C VAL A 119 0.53 5.84 7.77
N ASN A 120 0.52 5.30 8.99
CA ASN A 120 1.12 4.00 9.23
C ASN A 120 0.35 2.92 8.45
N GLY A 121 1.08 2.02 7.79
CA GLY A 121 0.48 0.93 7.03
C GLY A 121 0.07 -0.27 7.87
N ASP A 122 0.51 -0.35 9.13
CA ASP A 122 0.09 -1.37 10.08
C ASP A 122 -1.36 -1.14 10.54
N PRO A 123 -2.30 -2.08 10.27
CA PRO A 123 -3.68 -2.00 10.76
C PRO A 123 -3.83 -1.91 12.28
N ALA A 124 -2.84 -2.39 13.04
CA ALA A 124 -2.87 -2.45 14.50
C ALA A 124 -2.20 -1.25 15.18
N ALA A 125 -1.53 -0.39 14.42
CA ALA A 125 -0.88 0.79 14.98
C ALA A 125 -1.88 1.92 15.25
N ASP A 126 -1.58 2.75 16.25
CA ASP A 126 -2.34 3.97 16.50
C ASP A 126 -2.33 4.88 15.26
N PRO A 127 -3.48 5.45 14.88
CA PRO A 127 -3.59 6.28 13.70
C PRO A 127 -2.91 7.64 13.94
N VAL A 128 -1.60 7.70 13.72
CA VAL A 128 -0.86 8.95 13.66
C VAL A 128 -0.92 9.48 12.24
N ALA A 129 -1.59 10.62 12.08
CA ALA A 129 -1.70 11.32 10.81
C ALA A 129 -0.35 11.97 10.48
N GLY A 130 0.23 11.58 9.33
CA GLY A 130 1.49 12.14 8.85
C GLY A 130 1.30 13.32 7.89
N PRO A 131 2.36 13.72 7.17
CA PRO A 131 2.33 14.82 6.21
C PRO A 131 1.33 14.60 5.06
N LEU A 132 0.93 15.73 4.46
CA LEU A 132 0.02 15.81 3.33
C LEU A 132 0.78 15.84 2.00
N PHE A 133 0.19 15.22 0.98
CA PHE A 133 0.75 15.16 -0.37
C PHE A 133 -0.33 15.32 -1.43
N TRP A 134 0.06 15.86 -2.58
CA TRP A 134 -0.67 15.70 -3.82
C TRP A 134 0.00 14.63 -4.67
N VAL A 135 -0.78 13.71 -5.24
CA VAL A 135 -0.30 12.69 -6.18
C VAL A 135 -0.93 12.94 -7.55
N SER A 136 -0.11 13.18 -8.57
CA SER A 136 -0.57 13.39 -9.95
C SER A 136 -1.00 12.07 -10.61
N ASP A 137 -1.76 12.19 -11.71
CA ASP A 137 -2.09 11.06 -12.61
C ASP A 137 -0.87 10.44 -13.29
N THR A 138 0.25 11.17 -13.35
CA THR A 138 1.55 10.70 -13.83
C THR A 138 2.38 9.97 -12.77
N GLY A 139 1.88 9.87 -11.53
CA GLY A 139 2.54 9.16 -10.44
C GLY A 139 3.71 9.91 -9.81
N VAL A 140 3.64 11.25 -9.79
CA VAL A 140 4.56 12.09 -9.03
C VAL A 140 3.87 12.53 -7.74
N ARG A 141 4.56 12.39 -6.61
CA ARG A 141 4.11 12.89 -5.30
C ARG A 141 4.76 14.23 -5.00
N TYR A 142 3.97 15.17 -4.53
CA TYR A 142 4.39 16.52 -4.14
C TYR A 142 4.02 16.72 -2.68
N GLY A 143 5.00 17.02 -1.82
CA GLY A 143 4.74 17.33 -0.42
C GLY A 143 4.02 18.67 -0.30
N ILE A 144 3.00 18.75 0.54
CA ILE A 144 2.28 20.00 0.77
C ILE A 144 2.80 20.60 2.07
N ASP A 145 3.31 21.82 1.97
CA ASP A 145 3.73 22.59 3.14
C ASP A 145 2.51 23.25 3.80
N THR A 146 2.34 22.99 5.10
CA THR A 146 1.24 23.49 5.93
C THR A 146 1.71 24.48 6.99
N GLU A 147 2.92 25.06 6.88
CA GLU A 147 3.47 26.00 7.86
C GLU A 147 2.57 27.23 8.13
N GLY A 148 1.70 27.62 7.19
CA GLY A 148 0.71 28.69 7.38
C GLY A 148 -0.61 28.29 8.06
N GLY A 149 -0.76 27.03 8.48
CA GLY A 149 -1.98 26.47 9.07
C GLY A 149 -3.05 26.07 8.05
N THR A 150 -3.95 25.15 8.42
CA THR A 150 -5.03 24.62 7.55
C THR A 150 -6.36 25.39 7.67
N THR A 151 -6.34 26.55 8.31
CA THR A 151 -7.55 27.31 8.67
C THR A 151 -7.79 28.54 7.78
N GLY A 152 -7.38 28.49 6.51
CA GLY A 152 -7.66 29.55 5.53
C GLY A 152 -6.91 30.86 5.75
N GLY A 153 -5.79 30.83 6.48
CA GLY A 153 -4.91 31.96 6.71
C GLY A 153 -3.92 32.20 5.55
N GLU A 154 -3.14 33.28 5.64
CA GLU A 154 -2.04 33.52 4.71
C GLU A 154 -0.97 32.43 4.89
N GLY A 155 -0.83 31.56 3.88
CA GLY A 155 0.05 30.38 3.93
C GLY A 155 -0.67 29.03 4.03
N ASP A 156 -2.00 29.01 4.00
CA ASP A 156 -2.76 27.77 3.84
C ASP A 156 -2.67 27.26 2.38
N THR A 157 -1.66 26.43 2.12
CA THR A 157 -1.44 25.82 0.80
C THR A 157 -2.59 24.90 0.39
N VAL A 158 -3.24 24.21 1.34
CA VAL A 158 -4.33 23.26 1.04
C VAL A 158 -5.53 24.02 0.46
N SER A 159 -5.98 25.07 1.14
CA SER A 159 -7.07 25.93 0.67
C SER A 159 -6.70 26.69 -0.61
N ALA A 160 -5.46 27.17 -0.73
CA ALA A 160 -5.00 27.89 -1.92
C ALA A 160 -4.98 27.01 -3.18
N LEU A 161 -4.71 25.71 -3.04
CA LEU A 161 -4.78 24.72 -4.11
C LEU A 161 -6.22 24.22 -4.38
N GLY A 162 -7.21 24.65 -3.59
CA GLY A 162 -8.60 24.20 -3.70
C GLY A 162 -8.80 22.74 -3.29
N LEU A 163 -7.92 22.20 -2.44
CA LEU A 163 -8.01 20.84 -1.94
C LEU A 163 -8.97 20.76 -0.76
N SER A 164 -9.77 19.70 -0.70
CA SER A 164 -10.79 19.50 0.33
C SER A 164 -10.40 18.40 1.32
N GLU A 165 -10.53 18.68 2.61
CA GLU A 165 -10.42 17.68 3.67
C GLU A 165 -11.69 16.80 3.79
N PRO A 166 -11.58 15.56 4.30
CA PRO A 166 -10.36 14.90 4.73
C PRO A 166 -9.54 14.34 3.56
N ALA A 167 -8.21 14.41 3.69
CA ALA A 167 -7.29 13.78 2.74
C ALA A 167 -7.45 12.24 2.76
N VAL A 168 -7.18 11.60 1.63
CA VAL A 168 -7.27 10.13 1.51
C VAL A 168 -6.05 9.50 2.21
N PRO A 169 -6.25 8.58 3.18
CA PRO A 169 -5.14 7.95 3.87
C PRO A 169 -4.39 6.99 2.94
N ILE A 170 -3.05 7.08 2.95
CA ILE A 170 -2.16 6.18 2.18
C ILE A 170 -0.98 5.72 3.03
N PRO A 171 -0.64 4.41 3.05
CA PRO A 171 0.51 3.94 3.80
C PRO A 171 1.82 4.44 3.19
N TRP A 172 2.79 4.83 4.02
CA TRP A 172 4.08 5.33 3.56
C TRP A 172 4.81 4.33 2.64
N SER A 173 4.65 3.03 2.87
CA SER A 173 5.26 1.97 2.03
C SER A 173 4.79 1.99 0.57
N VAL A 174 3.59 2.52 0.30
CA VAL A 174 3.08 2.73 -1.07
C VAL A 174 3.42 4.13 -1.55
N LEU A 175 3.24 5.14 -0.69
CA LEU A 175 3.50 6.53 -1.06
C LEU A 175 4.96 6.76 -1.45
N SER A 176 5.92 6.12 -0.77
CA SER A 176 7.35 6.27 -1.07
C SER A 176 7.76 5.73 -2.44
N GLN A 177 6.93 4.91 -3.08
CA GLN A 177 7.19 4.32 -4.39
C GLN A 177 6.85 5.25 -5.57
N PHE A 178 6.13 6.35 -5.32
CA PHE A 178 5.88 7.37 -6.33
C PHE A 178 7.12 8.23 -6.57
N ALA A 179 7.26 8.72 -7.80
CA ALA A 179 8.34 9.64 -8.16
C ALA A 179 8.22 10.93 -7.33
N VAL A 180 9.36 11.50 -6.91
CA VAL A 180 9.37 12.68 -6.03
C VAL A 180 9.34 13.96 -6.86
N GLY A 181 8.35 14.80 -6.59
CA GLY A 181 8.25 16.17 -7.11
C GLY A 181 8.67 17.21 -6.08
N PRO A 182 8.74 18.49 -6.48
CA PRO A 182 8.96 19.60 -5.55
C PRO A 182 7.87 19.70 -4.48
N SER A 183 8.17 20.37 -3.38
CA SER A 183 7.16 20.81 -2.41
C SER A 183 6.21 21.82 -3.05
N LEU A 184 4.94 21.73 -2.66
CA LEU A 184 3.94 22.75 -2.94
C LEU A 184 3.91 23.66 -1.72
N SER A 185 4.43 24.87 -1.90
CA SER A 185 4.42 25.93 -0.90
C SER A 185 4.34 27.29 -1.60
N ARG A 186 3.88 28.30 -0.87
CA ARG A 186 3.90 29.68 -1.39
C ARG A 186 5.33 30.19 -1.60
N VAL A 187 6.24 29.85 -0.69
CA VAL A 187 7.63 30.31 -0.73
C VAL A 187 8.34 29.77 -1.98
N ASP A 188 8.18 28.48 -2.28
CA ASP A 188 8.78 27.85 -3.47
C ASP A 188 8.20 28.39 -4.77
N ALA A 189 6.91 28.77 -4.76
CA ALA A 189 6.23 29.36 -5.91
C ALA A 189 6.67 30.80 -6.22
N LEU A 190 7.18 31.55 -5.23
CA LEU A 190 7.70 32.91 -5.42
C LEU A 190 9.15 32.93 -5.93
N LEU A 191 9.81 31.77 -6.01
CA LEU A 191 11.14 31.66 -6.59
C LEU A 191 11.06 31.78 -8.12
N ALA A 192 12.02 32.51 -8.68
CA ALA A 192 12.22 32.54 -10.12
C ALA A 192 12.78 31.18 -10.57
N HIS A 193 12.06 30.49 -11.46
CA HIS A 193 12.51 29.24 -12.07
C HIS A 193 12.86 29.49 -13.54
N ASP A 194 14.08 29.13 -13.95
CA ASP A 194 14.42 29.05 -15.36
C ASP A 194 13.70 27.84 -15.97
N GLY A 195 12.86 28.09 -16.98
CA GLY A 195 12.12 27.04 -17.67
C GLY A 195 13.00 26.31 -18.68
N LEU A 196 12.92 24.97 -18.71
CA LEU A 196 13.39 24.20 -19.87
C LEU A 196 12.34 24.25 -20.97
N ALA A 197 12.78 24.31 -22.23
CA ALA A 197 11.88 24.15 -23.36
C ALA A 197 11.16 22.78 -23.26
N PRO A 198 9.87 22.70 -23.60
CA PRO A 198 9.17 21.43 -23.66
C PRO A 198 9.94 20.44 -24.53
N ASP A 199 10.06 19.20 -24.08
CA ASP A 199 10.69 18.15 -24.87
C ASP A 199 9.97 18.03 -26.23
N ALA A 200 10.74 18.03 -27.31
CA ALA A 200 10.23 17.86 -28.68
C ALA A 200 9.63 16.46 -28.92
N ARG A 201 9.92 15.50 -28.04
CA ARG A 201 9.36 14.13 -28.06
C ARG A 201 8.76 13.77 -26.71
N PRO A 202 7.63 14.39 -26.31
CA PRO A 202 6.98 14.04 -25.06
C PRO A 202 6.58 12.56 -25.06
N GLY A 203 6.73 11.90 -23.91
CA GLY A 203 6.23 10.54 -23.71
C GLY A 203 4.76 10.43 -24.13
N ARG A 204 4.38 9.27 -24.69
CA ARG A 204 3.06 9.07 -25.32
C ARG A 204 1.94 9.41 -24.34
N ARG A 205 1.26 10.52 -24.56
CA ARG A 205 0.03 10.89 -23.83
C ARG A 205 -1.08 9.91 -24.22
N VAL A 206 -1.77 9.35 -23.24
CA VAL A 206 -2.98 8.55 -23.49
C VAL A 206 -4.13 9.53 -23.71
N SER A 207 -4.52 9.76 -24.97
CA SER A 207 -5.71 10.55 -25.29
C SER A 207 -6.97 9.73 -25.00
N ALA A 208 -7.90 10.29 -24.23
CA ALA A 208 -9.25 9.76 -24.10
C ALA A 208 -9.95 9.88 -25.46
N VAL A 209 -10.42 8.76 -26.02
CA VAL A 209 -11.27 8.74 -27.22
C VAL A 209 -12.65 9.25 -26.81
N GLY A 210 -12.95 10.51 -27.11
CA GLY A 210 -14.30 11.06 -27.03
C GLY A 210 -15.12 10.57 -28.23
N SER A 211 -16.19 9.83 -27.96
CA SER A 211 -17.16 9.42 -28.99
C SER A 211 -17.94 10.64 -29.49
N SER A 212 -17.79 10.98 -30.75
CA SER A 212 -18.64 11.92 -31.48
C SER A 212 -20.01 11.28 -31.75
N GLY A 213 -21.03 11.70 -31.01
CA GLY A 213 -22.43 11.49 -31.36
C GLY A 213 -23.02 12.79 -31.91
N GLY A 214 -23.08 12.92 -33.23
CA GLY A 214 -23.73 14.05 -33.90
C GLY A 214 -25.25 13.87 -33.91
N GLU A 215 -25.98 14.88 -33.44
CA GLU A 215 -27.43 14.98 -33.58
C GLU A 215 -27.76 16.08 -34.57
N THR A 216 -28.42 15.69 -35.66
CA THR A 216 -29.02 16.58 -36.65
C THR A 216 -30.50 16.71 -36.33
N ARG A 217 -31.00 17.93 -36.19
CA ARG A 217 -32.41 18.26 -36.40
C ARG A 217 -32.53 19.64 -37.00
#